data_AF-A0A0F6A411-F1
#
_entry.id   AF-A0A0F6A411-F1
#
_cell.length_a   1.000
_cell.length_b   1.000
_cell.length_c   1.000
_cell.angle_alpha   90.00
_cell.angle_beta   90.00
_cell.angle_gamma   90.00
#
_symmetry.space_group_name_H-M   'P 1'
#
loop_
_entity.id
_entity.type
_entity.pdbx_description
1 polymer ?
#
loop_
_entity_poly.entity_id
_entity_poly.type
_entity_poly.pdbx_seq_one_letter_code
_entity_poly.pdbx_strand_id
1 'polypeptide(L)'
;MDVNLTLASYFDSLTGYFNDIATYLISGAQFDWVSVNLDIHQLHFLLRPEQILSLGVVNGRSSWCMDLQVIDEGIKAVVEVRSNRLWIAPSCLLLHSLDDEVWPM
;
A
#
# COMPACT_ATOMS: atom_id res chain seq x y z
N MET A 1 7.73 -17.79 19.75
CA MET A 1 6.69 -16.93 19.16
C MET A 1 7.15 -16.63 17.76
N ASP A 2 6.43 -17.10 16.75
CA ASP A 2 6.73 -16.75 15.36
C ASP A 2 6.17 -15.35 15.08
N VAL A 3 7.01 -14.48 14.52
CA VAL A 3 6.66 -13.09 14.19
C VAL A 3 6.49 -12.98 12.68
N ASN A 4 5.38 -12.42 12.24
CA ASN A 4 5.17 -12.10 10.83
C ASN A 4 5.87 -10.78 10.49
N LEU A 5 6.70 -10.79 9.46
CA LEU A 5 7.43 -9.63 8.99
C LEU A 5 6.80 -9.08 7.71
N THR A 6 6.48 -7.80 7.70
CA THR A 6 6.01 -7.07 6.52
C THR A 6 7.06 -6.03 6.13
N LEU A 7 7.52 -6.08 4.88
CA LEU A 7 8.40 -5.03 4.35
C LEU A 7 7.56 -3.80 4.04
N ALA A 8 7.89 -2.63 4.59
CA ALA A 8 7.16 -1.40 4.27
C ALA A 8 8.11 -0.34 3.73
N SER A 9 7.73 0.26 2.59
CA SER A 9 8.44 1.38 1.98
C SER A 9 7.50 2.54 1.70
N TYR A 10 8.05 3.75 1.78
CA TYR A 10 7.31 5.00 1.64
C TYR A 10 8.13 6.00 0.82
N PHE A 11 7.46 7.03 0.28
CA PHE A 11 8.03 8.21 -0.38
C PHE A 11 8.64 8.04 -1.76
N ASP A 12 9.08 6.84 -2.15
CA ASP A 12 9.69 6.61 -3.46
C ASP A 12 9.40 5.20 -4.01
N SER A 13 9.70 5.01 -5.30
CA SER A 13 9.47 3.78 -6.03
C SER A 13 10.46 2.69 -5.62
N LEU A 14 9.94 1.48 -5.40
CA LEU A 14 10.74 0.27 -5.21
C LEU A 14 10.99 -0.52 -6.50
N THR A 15 10.58 -0.02 -7.67
CA THR A 15 10.64 -0.78 -8.94
C THR A 15 12.03 -1.36 -9.24
N GLY A 16 13.10 -0.65 -8.87
CA GLY A 16 14.50 -1.13 -9.00
C GLY A 16 14.86 -2.35 -8.14
N TYR A 17 14.06 -2.66 -7.12
CA TYR A 17 14.29 -3.74 -6.15
C TYR A 17 13.28 -4.88 -6.25
N PHE A 18 12.37 -4.86 -7.24
CA PHE A 18 11.31 -5.86 -7.36
C PHE A 18 11.84 -7.29 -7.46
N ASN A 19 12.93 -7.51 -8.18
CA ASN A 19 13.56 -8.83 -8.26
C ASN A 19 14.01 -9.32 -6.88
N ASP A 20 14.55 -8.45 -6.03
CA ASP A 20 14.98 -8.83 -4.68
C ASP A 20 13.77 -9.11 -3.79
N ILE A 21 12.76 -8.22 -3.81
CA ILE A 21 11.55 -8.33 -2.99
C ILE A 21 10.81 -9.65 -3.25
N ALA A 22 10.75 -10.09 -4.51
CA ALA A 22 10.14 -11.37 -4.88
C ALA A 22 10.77 -12.57 -4.16
N THR A 23 12.05 -12.47 -3.77
CA THR A 23 12.81 -13.55 -3.11
C THR A 23 12.71 -13.53 -1.59
N TYR A 24 12.27 -12.42 -0.99
CA TYR A 24 12.31 -12.26 0.46
C TYR A 24 11.35 -13.20 1.20
N LEU A 25 11.80 -13.71 2.35
CA LEU A 25 11.02 -14.53 3.29
C LEU A 25 10.21 -13.63 4.24
N ILE A 26 9.30 -12.86 3.66
CA ILE A 26 8.39 -11.94 4.37
C ILE A 26 6.94 -12.40 4.21
N SER A 27 6.11 -12.07 5.20
CA SER A 27 4.68 -12.36 5.22
C SER A 27 3.88 -11.41 4.30
N GLY A 28 4.46 -10.26 3.93
CA GLY A 28 3.85 -9.31 3.01
C GLY A 28 4.73 -8.10 2.73
N ALA A 29 4.26 -7.22 1.84
CA ALA A 29 4.90 -5.94 1.56
C ALA A 29 3.89 -4.79 1.45
N GLN A 30 4.30 -3.60 1.87
CA GLN A 30 3.55 -2.35 1.74
C GLN A 30 4.20 -1.42 0.73
N PHE A 31 3.39 -0.93 -0.20
CA PHE A 31 3.80 0.00 -1.25
C PHE A 31 3.05 1.31 -1.11
N ASP A 32 3.77 2.43 -1.26
CA ASP A 32 3.18 3.77 -1.36
C ASP A 32 2.58 3.97 -2.75
N TRP A 33 1.24 3.91 -2.82
CA TRP A 33 0.47 4.06 -4.05
C TRP A 33 -0.08 5.48 -4.25
N VAL A 34 0.28 6.41 -3.35
CA VAL A 34 -0.07 7.83 -3.43
C VAL A 34 1.07 8.62 -4.06
N SER A 35 2.31 8.39 -3.61
CA SER A 35 3.48 9.13 -4.06
C SER A 35 3.99 8.65 -5.42
N VAL A 36 3.75 7.38 -5.75
CA VAL A 36 4.35 6.71 -6.89
C VAL A 36 3.26 6.08 -7.72
N ASN A 37 3.31 6.31 -9.04
CA ASN A 37 2.43 5.65 -9.99
C ASN A 37 2.91 4.21 -10.23
N LEU A 38 2.58 3.30 -9.29
CA LEU A 38 2.89 1.89 -9.40
C LEU A 38 1.73 1.16 -10.10
N ASP A 39 2.05 0.26 -11.03
CA ASP A 39 1.07 -0.62 -11.64
C ASP A 39 0.62 -1.68 -10.61
N ILE A 40 -0.67 -1.66 -10.30
CA ILE A 40 -1.28 -2.57 -9.33
C ILE A 40 -1.15 -4.05 -9.72
N HIS A 41 -1.17 -4.35 -11.03
CA HIS A 41 -0.96 -5.70 -11.53
C HIS A 41 0.48 -6.15 -11.32
N GLN A 42 1.44 -5.25 -11.52
CA GLN A 42 2.84 -5.54 -11.27
C GLN A 42 3.07 -5.88 -9.78
N LEU A 43 2.48 -5.11 -8.87
CA LEU A 43 2.54 -5.40 -7.42
C LEU A 43 1.86 -6.73 -7.06
N HIS A 44 0.74 -7.04 -7.71
CA HIS A 44 0.06 -8.33 -7.53
C HIS A 44 0.95 -9.51 -7.93
N PHE A 45 1.61 -9.45 -9.09
CA PHE A 45 2.47 -10.53 -9.58
C PHE A 45 3.83 -10.60 -8.88
N LEU A 46 4.29 -9.48 -8.31
CA LEU A 46 5.52 -9.41 -7.53
C LEU A 46 5.47 -10.29 -6.27
N LEU A 47 4.31 -10.33 -5.60
CA LEU A 47 4.13 -11.04 -4.35
C LEU A 47 3.50 -12.42 -4.57
N ARG A 48 3.98 -13.42 -3.83
CA ARG A 48 3.38 -14.76 -3.80
C ARG A 48 1.91 -14.68 -3.38
N PRO A 49 1.04 -15.62 -3.81
CA PRO A 49 -0.39 -15.57 -3.50
C PRO A 49 -0.69 -15.50 -2.00
N GLU A 50 0.16 -16.10 -1.16
CA GLU A 50 0.00 -16.12 0.29
C GLU A 50 0.50 -14.84 0.98
N GLN A 51 1.28 -14.02 0.30
CA GLN A 51 1.80 -12.78 0.88
C GLN A 51 0.73 -11.68 0.89
N ILE A 52 0.73 -10.89 1.95
CA ILE A 52 -0.10 -9.69 2.05
C ILE A 52 0.43 -8.63 1.10
N LEU A 53 -0.44 -8.09 0.25
CA LEU A 53 -0.22 -6.86 -0.50
C LEU A 53 -0.88 -5.72 0.28
N SER A 54 -0.07 -4.90 0.95
CA SER A 54 -0.55 -3.70 1.63
C SER A 54 -0.38 -2.50 0.70
N LEU A 55 -1.47 -1.79 0.43
CA LEU A 55 -1.47 -0.62 -0.45
C LEU A 55 -1.67 0.64 0.39
N GLY A 56 -0.66 1.50 0.35
CA GLY A 56 -0.71 2.84 0.90
C GLY A 56 -1.53 3.76 0.01
N VAL A 57 -2.84 3.86 0.24
CA VAL A 57 -3.79 4.63 -0.59
C VAL A 57 -4.32 5.89 0.11
N VAL A 58 -4.12 6.00 1.42
CA VAL A 58 -4.48 7.20 2.21
C VAL A 58 -3.23 8.06 2.36
N ASN A 59 -3.23 9.31 1.87
CA ASN A 59 -2.05 10.16 1.91
C ASN A 59 -1.67 10.54 3.35
N GLY A 60 -0.60 9.94 3.89
CA GLY A 60 -0.16 10.18 5.26
C GLY A 60 0.57 11.52 5.49
N ARG A 61 0.63 12.40 4.48
CA ARG A 61 1.30 13.72 4.51
C ARG A 61 0.32 14.88 4.33
N SER A 62 -0.97 14.59 4.31
CA SER A 62 -2.02 15.52 3.90
C SER A 62 -3.29 15.25 4.70
N SER A 63 -3.98 16.31 5.11
CA SER A 63 -5.30 16.21 5.76
C SER A 63 -6.46 16.10 4.74
N TRP A 64 -6.20 16.36 3.46
CA TRP A 64 -7.21 16.27 2.40
C TRP A 64 -7.82 14.87 2.29
N CYS A 65 -9.15 14.81 2.19
CA CYS A 65 -9.87 13.57 1.90
C CYS A 65 -9.46 13.00 0.55
N MET A 66 -9.25 11.68 0.50
CA MET A 66 -8.98 10.95 -0.74
C MET A 66 -10.28 10.62 -1.47
N ASP A 67 -10.22 10.59 -2.80
CA ASP A 67 -11.34 10.14 -3.62
C ASP A 67 -11.47 8.61 -3.56
N LEU A 68 -12.51 8.14 -2.87
CA LEU A 68 -12.78 6.71 -2.69
C LEU A 68 -13.16 6.01 -4.00
N GLN A 69 -13.77 6.70 -4.96
CA GLN A 69 -14.15 6.10 -6.24
C GLN A 69 -12.90 5.81 -7.06
N VAL A 70 -11.96 6.76 -7.10
CA VAL A 70 -10.67 6.57 -7.78
C VAL A 70 -9.89 5.41 -7.16
N ILE A 71 -9.89 5.30 -5.82
CA ILE A 71 -9.22 4.18 -5.13
C ILE A 71 -9.91 2.86 -5.49
N ASP A 72 -11.24 2.76 -5.37
CA ASP A 72 -12.00 1.54 -5.67
C ASP A 72 -11.74 1.06 -7.10
N GLU A 73 -11.91 1.95 -8.07
CA GLU A 73 -11.70 1.64 -9.50
C GLU A 73 -10.28 1.13 -9.77
N GLY A 74 -9.28 1.76 -9.15
CA GLY A 74 -7.90 1.42 -9.40
C GLY A 74 -7.41 0.13 -8.72
N ILE A 75 -8.03 -0.31 -7.62
CA ILE A 75 -7.66 -1.57 -6.95
C ILE A 75 -8.59 -2.74 -7.27
N LYS A 76 -9.74 -2.48 -7.92
CA LYS A 76 -10.80 -3.46 -8.15
C LYS A 76 -10.32 -4.80 -8.70
N ALA A 77 -9.41 -4.76 -9.67
CA ALA A 77 -8.89 -5.94 -10.34
C ALA A 77 -8.11 -6.89 -9.40
N VAL A 78 -7.53 -6.37 -8.32
CA VAL A 78 -6.78 -7.18 -7.35
C VAL A 78 -7.57 -7.52 -6.09
N VAL A 79 -8.64 -6.78 -5.79
CA VAL A 79 -9.55 -7.06 -4.67
C VAL A 79 -10.15 -8.46 -4.80
N GLU A 80 -10.67 -8.80 -5.98
CA GLU A 80 -11.32 -10.10 -6.23
C GLU A 80 -10.35 -11.28 -6.07
N VAL A 81 -9.09 -11.09 -6.50
CA VAL A 81 -8.09 -12.16 -6.51
C VAL A 81 -7.41 -12.32 -5.14
N ARG A 82 -7.10 -11.22 -4.45
CA ARG A 82 -6.34 -11.26 -3.18
C ARG A 82 -7.22 -11.31 -1.94
N SER A 83 -8.49 -10.86 -2.01
CA SER A 83 -9.46 -10.92 -0.91
C SER A 83 -8.85 -10.42 0.42
N ASN A 84 -8.83 -11.24 1.47
CA ASN A 84 -8.27 -10.91 2.80
C ASN A 84 -6.75 -10.67 2.83
N ARG A 85 -6.03 -10.86 1.72
CA ARG A 85 -4.60 -10.58 1.57
C ARG A 85 -4.30 -9.26 0.87
N LEU A 86 -5.33 -8.48 0.55
CA LEU A 86 -5.17 -7.08 0.17
C LEU A 86 -5.47 -6.21 1.39
N TRP A 87 -4.48 -5.47 1.86
CA TRP A 87 -4.63 -4.56 2.99
C TRP A 87 -4.64 -3.12 2.50
N ILE A 88 -5.53 -2.32 3.06
CA ILE A 88 -5.59 -0.87 2.85
C ILE A 88 -4.82 -0.21 4.00
N ALA A 89 -3.88 0.68 3.65
CA ALA A 89 -2.98 1.32 4.59
C ALA A 89 -2.77 2.81 4.23
N PRO A 90 -2.21 3.61 5.15
CA PRO A 90 -1.70 4.92 4.78
C PRO A 90 -0.42 4.82 3.94
N SER A 91 -0.16 5.81 3.09
CA SER A 91 0.99 5.91 2.20
C SER A 91 2.32 6.07 2.93
N CYS A 92 2.27 6.51 4.19
CA CYS A 92 3.40 6.59 5.12
C CYS A 92 2.87 6.61 6.56
N LEU A 93 3.77 6.71 7.54
CA LEU A 93 3.37 7.00 8.91
C LEU A 93 2.61 8.34 8.96
N LEU A 94 1.51 8.38 9.73
CA LEU A 94 0.67 9.59 9.89
C LEU A 94 1.37 10.72 10.67
N LEU A 95 2.59 10.50 11.16
CA LEU A 95 3.44 11.52 11.79
C LEU A 95 3.65 12.76 10.89
N HIS A 96 3.49 12.60 9.58
CA HIS A 96 3.65 13.67 8.59
C HIS A 96 2.34 14.38 8.24
N SER A 97 1.20 13.92 8.75
CA SER A 97 -0.05 14.66 8.65
C SER A 97 -0.03 15.77 9.68
N LEU A 98 -0.55 16.95 9.31
CA LEU A 98 -0.83 17.98 10.30
C LEU A 98 -1.98 17.48 11.17
N ASP A 99 -1.83 17.55 12.48
CA ASP A 99 -2.96 17.51 13.40
C ASP A 99 -3.73 18.85 13.26
N ASP A 100 -5.06 18.78 13.29
CA ASP A 100 -6.01 19.92 13.44
C ASP A 100 -6.86 20.38 12.23
N GLU A 101 -7.19 19.54 11.25
CA GLU A 101 -8.38 19.84 10.41
C GLU A 101 -9.68 19.40 11.11
N VAL A 102 -10.19 20.30 11.96
CA VAL A 102 -11.58 20.28 12.40
C VAL A 102 -12.45 20.44 11.16
N TRP A 103 -13.00 19.34 10.65
CA TRP A 103 -14.03 19.37 9.62
C TRP A 103 -15.19 20.26 10.12
N PRO A 104 -15.50 21.40 9.48
CA PRO A 104 -16.73 22.10 9.81
C PRO A 104 -17.88 21.19 9.35
N MET A 105 -18.60 20.63 10.33
CA MET A 105 -19.91 20.01 10.13
C MET A 105 -20.86 20.99 9.42
#